data_AF-A0A0W0R6J1-F1
#
_entry.id   AF-A0A0W0R6J1-F1
#
_cell.length_a   1.000
_cell.length_b   1.000
_cell.length_c   1.000
_cell.angle_alpha   90.00
_cell.angle_beta   90.00
_cell.angle_gamma   90.00
#
_symmetry.space_group_name_H-M   'P 1'
#
loop_
_entity.id
_entity.type
_entity.pdbx_description
1 polymer ?
#
loop_
_entity_poly.entity_id
_entity_poly.type
_entity_poly.pdbx_seq_one_letter_code
_entity_poly.pdbx_strand_id
1 'polypeptide(L)'
;MILNITAAQFPDVTLSDIEYSRNIYRSIDFNFGKDADTAINKTSLEKFVNKFKEVHSTHDKPIKGIITLGTMKHLSSHTIKLLLSSEDFVHMLDPQSFLKLIVTSNEIADFVLNNPKLKAKLDDIEPLIDKQKFKNSCTARAIMRILLERGYIDQSDYTSSKELEIYREIWLEPGKVASPEKIVSYFHKHQLNVVGIEIKELSKSALHKYSRDPVITSLYSLFKKDVPTRKKLTLTELSEADFPEGTTTLIIINVGVLHTLLGKKCDGQFEVTDPHFGDTKVYNGFRDFLEKERKNMGVFFEILPGNEESFRP
;
A
#
# COMPACT_ATOMS: atom_id res chain seq x y z
N MET A 1 23.38 -11.78 -9.44
CA MET A 1 24.67 -11.74 -8.71
C MET A 1 24.38 -11.05 -7.40
N ILE A 2 24.85 -11.58 -6.26
CA ILE A 2 24.58 -10.97 -4.96
C ILE A 2 25.84 -10.26 -4.49
N LEU A 3 25.73 -8.96 -4.17
CA LEU A 3 26.80 -8.15 -3.62
C LEU A 3 26.43 -7.69 -2.21
N ASN A 4 27.35 -7.86 -1.28
CA ASN A 4 27.23 -7.30 0.06
C ASN A 4 27.92 -5.94 0.07
N ILE A 5 27.24 -4.94 0.62
CA ILE A 5 27.69 -3.55 0.66
C ILE A 5 28.00 -3.21 2.11
N THR A 6 29.29 -3.02 2.38
CA THR A 6 29.85 -2.63 3.68
C THR A 6 30.81 -1.45 3.46
N ALA A 7 31.28 -0.82 4.53
CA ALA A 7 32.24 0.30 4.50
C ALA A 7 33.48 -0.02 3.68
N ALA A 8 33.93 -1.28 3.70
CA ALA A 8 35.09 -1.72 2.93
C ALA A 8 34.79 -2.05 1.46
N GLN A 9 33.52 -2.18 1.07
CA GLN A 9 33.13 -2.80 -0.21
C GLN A 9 32.59 -1.81 -1.25
N PHE A 10 32.13 -0.63 -0.83
CA PHE A 10 31.60 0.37 -1.76
C PHE A 10 32.60 1.50 -2.02
N PRO A 11 32.85 1.88 -3.29
CA PRO A 11 32.39 1.26 -4.53
C PRO A 11 33.39 0.25 -5.10
N ASP A 12 34.63 0.22 -4.63
CA ASP A 12 35.76 -0.41 -5.33
C ASP A 12 35.70 -1.94 -5.42
N VAL A 13 35.40 -2.64 -4.33
CA VAL A 13 35.25 -4.11 -4.34
C VAL A 13 34.00 -4.51 -5.12
N THR A 14 32.91 -3.77 -4.92
CA THR A 14 31.64 -3.96 -5.65
C THR A 14 31.85 -3.85 -7.16
N LEU A 15 32.59 -2.84 -7.60
CA LEU A 15 32.90 -2.61 -9.02
C LEU A 15 33.87 -3.64 -9.57
N SER A 16 34.87 -4.08 -8.79
CA SER A 16 35.78 -5.17 -9.19
C SER A 16 35.02 -6.48 -9.45
N ASP A 17 34.06 -6.82 -8.60
CA ASP A 17 33.25 -8.04 -8.77
C ASP A 17 32.33 -7.95 -10.01
N ILE A 18 31.79 -6.77 -10.29
CA ILE A 18 31.01 -6.49 -11.51
C ILE A 18 31.91 -6.58 -12.76
N GLU A 19 33.12 -6.02 -12.70
CA GLU A 19 34.11 -6.06 -13.79
C GLU A 19 34.62 -7.47 -14.07
N TYR A 20 34.75 -8.33 -13.06
CA TYR A 20 35.19 -9.71 -13.24
C TYR A 20 34.09 -10.60 -13.83
N SER A 21 32.82 -10.26 -13.60
CA SER A 21 31.66 -11.06 -13.99
C SER A 21 31.16 -10.80 -15.43
N ARG A 22 32.06 -10.33 -16.32
CA ARG A 22 31.90 -9.73 -17.67
C ARG A 22 30.81 -10.23 -18.64
N ASN A 23 29.94 -11.20 -18.33
CA ASN A 23 28.87 -11.63 -19.25
C ASN A 23 27.64 -12.29 -18.58
N ILE A 24 27.49 -12.31 -17.25
CA ILE A 24 26.66 -13.37 -16.62
C ILE A 24 25.36 -12.90 -15.95
N TYR A 25 25.26 -11.65 -15.45
CA TYR A 25 24.16 -11.31 -14.55
C TYR A 25 22.91 -10.74 -15.26
N ARG A 26 21.73 -11.23 -14.85
CA ARG A 26 20.41 -10.68 -15.22
C ARG A 26 19.96 -9.58 -14.27
N SER A 27 20.40 -9.64 -13.01
CA SER A 27 20.21 -8.66 -11.96
C SER A 27 21.40 -8.67 -11.01
N ILE A 28 21.60 -7.54 -10.32
CA ILE A 28 22.57 -7.40 -9.25
C ILE A 28 21.84 -7.07 -7.96
N ASP A 29 21.98 -7.92 -6.95
CA ASP A 29 21.24 -7.82 -5.70
C ASP A 29 22.15 -7.26 -4.60
N PHE A 30 21.81 -6.07 -4.10
CA PHE A 30 22.57 -5.35 -3.08
C PHE A 30 22.04 -5.67 -1.68
N ASN A 31 22.91 -6.14 -0.80
CA ASN A 31 22.62 -6.34 0.61
C ASN A 31 23.48 -5.40 1.47
N PHE A 32 22.84 -4.48 2.20
CA PHE A 32 23.54 -3.48 2.99
C PHE A 32 23.88 -4.01 4.38
N GLY A 33 25.17 -4.10 4.68
CA GLY A 33 25.73 -4.44 5.98
C GLY A 33 25.63 -3.29 6.99
N LYS A 34 26.08 -3.56 8.22
CA LYS A 34 25.95 -2.66 9.38
C LYS A 34 26.64 -1.29 9.22
N ASP A 35 27.59 -1.23 8.32
CA ASP A 35 28.52 -0.13 8.07
C ASP A 35 28.30 0.52 6.70
N ALA A 36 27.23 0.14 5.99
CA ALA A 36 26.88 0.70 4.69
C ALA A 36 26.68 2.23 4.73
N ASP A 37 26.17 2.77 5.84
CA ASP A 37 26.00 4.22 6.03
C ASP A 37 27.34 4.99 6.00
N THR A 38 28.43 4.36 6.42
CA THR A 38 29.77 4.97 6.33
C THR A 38 30.34 4.86 4.92
N ALA A 39 30.00 3.79 4.20
CA ALA A 39 30.47 3.51 2.84
C ALA A 39 29.86 4.46 1.80
N ILE A 40 28.57 4.77 1.97
CA ILE A 40 27.76 5.45 0.96
C ILE A 40 27.71 6.94 1.29
N ASN A 41 28.50 7.71 0.54
CA ASN A 41 28.48 9.16 0.53
C ASN A 41 28.39 9.64 -0.93
N LYS A 42 28.23 10.95 -1.12
CA LYS A 42 28.04 11.53 -2.46
C LYS A 42 29.15 11.11 -3.43
N THR A 43 30.40 11.22 -3.00
CA THR A 43 31.57 10.90 -3.82
C THR A 43 31.63 9.41 -4.17
N SER A 44 31.38 8.52 -3.19
CA SER A 44 31.41 7.07 -3.44
C SER A 44 30.25 6.63 -4.34
N LEU A 45 29.07 7.24 -4.19
CA LEU A 45 27.91 6.96 -5.06
C LEU A 45 28.15 7.44 -6.50
N GLU A 46 28.70 8.63 -6.70
CA GLU A 46 29.07 9.13 -8.03
C GLU A 46 30.11 8.23 -8.70
N LYS A 47 31.16 7.84 -7.95
CA LYS A 47 32.17 6.89 -8.42
C LYS A 47 31.55 5.54 -8.81
N PHE A 48 30.63 5.03 -7.99
CA PHE A 48 29.87 3.82 -8.30
C PHE A 48 29.08 3.97 -9.61
N VAL A 49 28.23 4.98 -9.73
CA VAL A 49 27.37 5.20 -10.89
C VAL A 49 28.17 5.32 -12.18
N ASN A 50 29.23 6.14 -12.17
CA ASN A 50 30.03 6.39 -13.36
C ASN A 50 30.74 5.13 -13.83
N LYS A 51 31.40 4.41 -12.92
CA LYS A 51 32.10 3.19 -13.27
C LYS A 51 31.12 2.05 -13.60
N PHE A 52 29.97 1.98 -12.93
CA PHE A 52 28.92 1.02 -13.27
C PHE A 52 28.43 1.20 -14.71
N LYS A 53 28.18 2.45 -15.12
CA LYS A 53 27.83 2.81 -16.50
C LYS A 53 28.94 2.46 -17.48
N GLU A 54 30.20 2.75 -17.16
CA GLU A 54 31.35 2.40 -18.00
C GLU A 54 31.41 0.89 -18.23
N VAL A 55 31.35 0.09 -17.16
CA VAL A 55 31.37 -1.38 -17.26
C VAL A 55 30.18 -1.87 -18.09
N HIS A 56 28.98 -1.34 -17.86
CA HIS A 56 27.79 -1.74 -18.60
C HIS A 56 27.71 -1.22 -20.03
N SER A 57 28.41 -0.15 -20.39
CA SER A 57 28.46 0.34 -21.78
C SER A 57 29.07 -0.68 -22.75
N THR A 58 29.78 -1.67 -22.21
CA THR A 58 30.34 -2.80 -22.95
C THR A 58 29.40 -4.02 -23.05
N HIS A 59 28.16 -3.92 -22.53
CA HIS A 59 27.18 -5.00 -22.50
C HIS A 59 25.94 -4.70 -23.35
N ASP A 60 25.38 -5.72 -24.01
CA ASP A 60 24.18 -5.60 -24.86
C ASP A 60 22.87 -5.38 -24.08
N LYS A 61 22.89 -5.48 -22.75
CA LYS A 61 21.68 -5.39 -21.90
C LYS A 61 21.48 -3.99 -21.32
N PRO A 62 20.22 -3.54 -21.19
CA PRO A 62 19.93 -2.23 -20.62
C PRO A 62 20.31 -2.16 -19.13
N ILE A 63 20.92 -1.03 -18.76
CA ILE A 63 21.27 -0.66 -17.36
C ILE A 63 20.01 -0.43 -16.50
N LYS A 64 18.89 -0.08 -17.13
CA LYS A 64 17.63 0.26 -16.44
C LYS A 64 17.06 -0.97 -15.72
N GLY A 65 16.79 -0.84 -14.43
CA GLY A 65 16.10 -1.88 -13.65
C GLY A 65 16.93 -3.12 -13.30
N ILE A 66 18.26 -3.05 -13.40
CA ILE A 66 19.15 -4.19 -13.15
C ILE A 66 19.50 -4.39 -11.67
N ILE A 67 19.46 -3.33 -10.86
CA ILE A 67 19.79 -3.38 -9.43
C ILE A 67 18.55 -3.73 -8.63
N THR A 68 18.65 -4.79 -7.83
CA THR A 68 17.68 -5.12 -6.79
C THR A 68 18.28 -4.89 -5.39
N LEU A 69 17.42 -4.62 -4.41
CA LEU A 69 17.79 -4.38 -3.03
C LEU A 69 17.26 -5.51 -2.15
N GLY A 70 18.18 -6.19 -1.50
CA GLY A 70 17.93 -7.19 -0.47
C GLY A 70 17.73 -6.52 0.90
N THR A 71 18.63 -6.80 1.83
CA THR A 71 18.53 -6.27 3.21
C THR A 71 18.94 -4.80 3.27
N MET A 72 18.08 -3.95 3.85
CA MET A 72 18.30 -2.51 4.04
C MET A 72 18.23 -2.07 5.51
N LYS A 73 18.23 -3.02 6.45
CA LYS A 73 17.98 -2.78 7.90
C LYS A 73 18.93 -1.74 8.52
N HIS A 74 20.11 -1.56 7.95
CA HIS A 74 21.18 -0.73 8.49
C HIS A 74 21.33 0.62 7.78
N LEU A 75 20.47 0.93 6.81
CA LEU A 75 20.53 2.21 6.11
C LEU A 75 19.77 3.28 6.88
N SER A 76 20.43 4.40 7.17
CA SER A 76 19.79 5.61 7.67
C SER A 76 18.94 6.30 6.59
N SER A 77 17.98 7.13 7.02
CA SER A 77 17.24 8.00 6.11
C SER A 77 18.18 8.88 5.27
N HIS A 78 19.29 9.34 5.85
CA HIS A 78 20.25 10.19 5.14
C HIS A 78 20.84 9.46 3.93
N THR A 79 21.32 8.23 4.13
CA THR A 79 21.86 7.40 3.05
C THR A 79 20.82 7.06 2.00
N ILE A 80 19.58 6.76 2.41
CA ILE A 80 18.49 6.49 1.47
C ILE A 80 18.15 7.73 0.63
N LYS A 81 18.08 8.91 1.24
CA LYS A 81 17.90 10.17 0.51
C LYS A 81 19.03 10.41 -0.49
N LEU A 82 20.27 10.13 -0.10
CA LEU A 82 21.41 10.26 -0.99
C LEU A 82 21.29 9.32 -2.21
N LEU A 83 20.94 8.05 -1.99
CA LEU A 83 20.67 7.09 -3.07
C LEU A 83 19.56 7.59 -4.00
N LEU A 84 18.45 8.07 -3.42
CA LEU A 84 17.29 8.60 -4.16
C LEU A 84 17.57 9.94 -4.85
N SER A 85 18.61 10.67 -4.45
CA SER A 85 19.02 11.93 -5.08
C SER A 85 19.80 11.72 -6.38
N SER A 86 20.34 10.52 -6.61
CA SER A 86 21.01 10.16 -7.86
C SER A 86 19.99 9.62 -8.86
N GLU A 87 19.64 10.43 -9.86
CA GLU A 87 18.73 10.04 -10.94
C GLU A 87 19.19 8.77 -11.65
N ASP A 88 20.49 8.65 -11.87
CA ASP A 88 21.12 7.48 -12.48
C ASP A 88 20.95 6.21 -11.64
N PHE A 89 21.26 6.29 -10.34
CA PHE A 89 21.09 5.15 -9.44
C PHE A 89 19.61 4.73 -9.40
N VAL A 90 18.71 5.70 -9.29
CA VAL A 90 17.26 5.47 -9.30
C VAL A 90 16.80 4.83 -10.62
N HIS A 91 17.42 5.16 -11.75
CA HIS A 91 17.15 4.52 -13.05
C HIS A 91 17.64 3.08 -13.11
N MET A 92 18.74 2.76 -12.42
CA MET A 92 19.31 1.42 -12.33
C MET A 92 18.47 0.49 -11.44
N LEU A 93 17.70 1.03 -10.48
CA LEU A 93 16.84 0.24 -9.60
C LEU A 93 15.66 -0.38 -10.34
N ASP A 94 15.41 -1.66 -10.04
CA ASP A 94 14.16 -2.31 -10.43
C ASP A 94 12.96 -1.67 -9.68
N PRO A 95 11.74 -1.76 -10.23
CA PRO A 95 10.57 -1.12 -9.64
C PRO A 95 10.31 -1.54 -8.18
N GLN A 96 10.50 -2.82 -7.83
CA GLN A 96 10.22 -3.29 -6.47
C GLN A 96 11.23 -2.73 -5.48
N SER A 97 12.50 -2.61 -5.88
CA SER A 97 13.53 -2.02 -5.03
C SER A 97 13.35 -0.52 -4.83
N PHE A 98 12.90 0.19 -5.86
CA PHE A 98 12.51 1.59 -5.71
C PHE A 98 11.36 1.72 -4.69
N LEU A 99 10.30 0.92 -4.81
CA LEU A 99 9.18 0.92 -3.86
C LEU A 99 9.62 0.58 -2.43
N LYS A 100 10.56 -0.37 -2.26
CA LYS A 100 11.11 -0.73 -0.95
C LYS A 100 11.83 0.45 -0.28
N LEU A 101 12.59 1.26 -1.02
CA LEU A 101 13.28 2.43 -0.45
C LEU A 101 12.30 3.47 0.06
N ILE A 102 11.21 3.70 -0.67
CA ILE A 102 10.23 4.75 -0.40
C ILE A 102 9.57 4.56 0.97
N VAL A 103 9.28 3.32 1.36
CA VAL A 103 8.46 2.99 2.54
C VAL A 103 9.27 2.71 3.81
N THR A 104 10.54 3.11 3.86
CA THR A 104 11.40 2.88 5.03
C THR A 104 11.14 3.85 6.17
N SER A 105 10.72 5.09 5.88
CA SER A 105 10.33 6.08 6.89
C SER A 105 9.39 7.13 6.29
N ASN A 106 8.67 7.87 7.16
CA ASN A 106 7.88 9.04 6.74
C ASN A 106 8.77 10.06 6.02
N GLU A 107 9.98 10.27 6.53
CA GLU A 107 10.94 11.22 6.00
C GLU A 107 11.35 10.90 4.54
N ILE A 108 11.46 9.61 4.19
CA ILE A 108 11.74 9.17 2.82
C ILE A 108 10.51 9.29 1.93
N ALA A 109 9.33 8.90 2.42
CA ALA A 109 8.08 9.07 1.67
C ALA A 109 7.87 10.56 1.32
N ASP A 110 8.08 11.46 2.28
CA ASP A 110 8.00 12.90 2.08
C ASP A 110 9.03 13.41 1.07
N PHE A 111 10.26 12.91 1.13
CA PHE A 111 11.30 13.26 0.18
C PHE A 111 10.91 12.89 -1.26
N VAL A 112 10.30 11.72 -1.45
CA VAL A 112 9.84 11.23 -2.76
C VAL A 112 8.65 12.02 -3.26
N LEU A 113 7.64 12.24 -2.40
CA LEU A 113 6.43 13.00 -2.75
C LEU A 113 6.73 14.46 -3.11
N ASN A 114 7.74 15.06 -2.48
CA ASN A 114 8.17 16.43 -2.73
C ASN A 114 9.17 16.58 -3.90
N ASN A 115 9.62 15.47 -4.51
CA ASN A 115 10.54 15.49 -5.64
C ASN A 115 9.79 15.12 -6.94
N PRO A 116 9.58 16.07 -7.88
CA PRO A 116 8.80 15.82 -9.09
C PRO A 116 9.31 14.67 -9.95
N LYS A 117 10.63 14.46 -10.02
CA LYS A 117 11.23 13.38 -10.82
C LYS A 117 10.97 12.01 -10.19
N LEU A 118 11.11 11.90 -8.88
CA LEU A 118 10.82 10.65 -8.16
C LEU A 118 9.32 10.33 -8.17
N LYS A 119 8.48 11.35 -8.02
CA LYS A 119 7.03 11.25 -8.17
C LYS A 119 6.63 10.73 -9.56
N ALA A 120 7.17 11.34 -10.61
CA ALA A 120 6.92 10.91 -11.99
C ALA A 120 7.38 9.46 -12.24
N LYS A 121 8.56 9.08 -11.72
CA LYS A 121 9.02 7.68 -11.79
C LYS A 121 8.09 6.72 -11.05
N LEU A 122 7.59 7.10 -9.87
CA LEU A 122 6.66 6.28 -9.09
C LEU A 122 5.36 6.04 -9.86
N ASP A 123 4.85 7.10 -10.51
CA ASP A 123 3.61 7.06 -11.28
C ASP A 123 3.77 6.32 -12.64
N ASP A 124 4.98 6.26 -13.21
CA ASP A 124 5.31 5.53 -14.45
C ASP A 124 5.40 4.00 -14.25
N ILE A 125 5.50 3.51 -13.01
CA ILE A 125 5.52 2.07 -12.78
C ILE A 125 4.14 1.52 -13.18
N GLU A 126 4.12 0.55 -14.08
CA GLU A 126 2.92 0.02 -14.77
C GLU A 126 1.64 0.03 -13.89
N PRO A 127 0.59 0.76 -14.33
CA PRO A 127 -0.64 0.87 -13.56
C PRO A 127 -1.44 -0.42 -13.72
N LEU A 128 -1.70 -1.09 -12.60
CA LEU A 128 -2.81 -2.02 -12.50
C LEU A 128 -3.93 -1.28 -11.78
N ILE A 129 -5.03 -1.07 -12.49
CA ILE A 129 -6.22 -0.41 -11.94
C ILE A 129 -6.64 -1.18 -10.68
N ASP A 130 -6.90 -0.43 -9.61
CA ASP A 130 -7.31 -0.93 -8.30
C ASP A 130 -6.35 -1.88 -7.58
N LYS A 131 -5.25 -2.33 -8.20
CA LYS A 131 -4.18 -3.04 -7.51
C LYS A 131 -3.28 -2.08 -6.73
N GLN A 132 -2.97 -2.46 -5.49
CA GLN A 132 -2.04 -1.78 -4.60
C GLN A 132 -0.62 -1.82 -5.19
N LYS A 133 0.11 -0.73 -5.05
CA LYS A 133 1.50 -0.65 -5.45
C LYS A 133 2.45 -1.15 -4.38
N PHE A 134 2.17 -0.85 -3.12
CA PHE A 134 2.98 -1.24 -1.98
C PHE A 134 2.41 -2.49 -1.31
N LYS A 135 3.27 -3.35 -0.74
CA LYS A 135 2.90 -4.68 -0.24
C LYS A 135 1.77 -4.69 0.81
N ASN A 136 1.50 -3.57 1.49
CA ASN A 136 0.45 -3.45 2.51
C ASN A 136 -0.40 -2.18 2.36
N SER A 137 -0.55 -1.63 1.16
CA SER A 137 -1.29 -0.39 0.90
C SER A 137 -2.73 -0.60 0.41
N CYS A 138 -3.29 -1.81 0.52
CA CYS A 138 -4.66 -2.13 0.09
C CYS A 138 -5.71 -1.17 0.66
N THR A 139 -5.61 -0.81 1.94
CA THR A 139 -6.49 0.18 2.57
C THR A 139 -6.34 1.57 1.93
N ALA A 140 -5.12 1.99 1.62
CA ALA A 140 -4.86 3.27 0.98
C ALA A 140 -5.44 3.30 -0.44
N ARG A 141 -5.26 2.22 -1.20
CA ARG A 141 -5.83 2.06 -2.55
C ARG A 141 -7.36 2.07 -2.52
N ALA A 142 -7.95 1.39 -1.54
CA ALA A 142 -9.40 1.36 -1.34
C ALA A 142 -9.96 2.74 -0.99
N ILE A 143 -9.33 3.47 -0.06
CA ILE A 143 -9.67 4.88 0.24
C ILE A 143 -9.54 5.75 -1.01
N MET A 144 -8.49 5.57 -1.80
CA MET A 144 -8.28 6.34 -3.03
C MET A 144 -9.41 6.15 -4.04
N ARG A 145 -9.92 4.92 -4.20
CA ARG A 145 -11.08 4.63 -5.05
C ARG A 145 -12.34 5.34 -4.55
N ILE A 146 -12.56 5.35 -3.24
CA ILE A 146 -13.68 6.05 -2.62
C ILE A 146 -13.57 7.56 -2.89
N LEU A 147 -12.40 8.15 -2.70
CA LEU A 147 -12.17 9.57 -2.95
C LEU A 147 -12.47 9.94 -4.41
N LEU A 148 -12.07 9.09 -5.36
CA LEU A 148 -12.33 9.28 -6.79
C LEU A 148 -13.84 9.25 -7.07
N GLU A 149 -14.55 8.26 -6.56
CA GLU A 149 -16.00 8.12 -6.78
C GLU A 149 -16.83 9.22 -6.11
N ARG A 150 -16.27 9.87 -5.08
CA ARG A 150 -16.87 11.04 -4.43
C ARG A 150 -16.55 12.36 -5.12
N GLY A 151 -15.69 12.36 -6.14
CA GLY A 151 -15.19 13.59 -6.75
C GLY A 151 -14.31 14.42 -5.82
N TYR A 152 -13.73 13.81 -4.79
CA TYR A 152 -12.73 14.47 -3.94
C TYR A 152 -11.33 14.49 -4.58
N ILE A 153 -11.09 13.57 -5.53
CA ILE A 153 -9.91 13.55 -6.39
C ILE A 153 -10.34 13.25 -7.82
N ASP A 154 -9.56 13.71 -8.79
CA ASP A 154 -9.83 13.45 -10.21
C ASP A 154 -9.16 12.16 -10.68
N GLN A 155 -9.54 11.67 -11.86
CA GLN A 155 -8.91 10.50 -12.49
C GLN A 155 -7.39 10.70 -12.67
N SER A 156 -6.94 11.93 -12.91
CA SER A 156 -5.53 12.29 -13.02
C SER A 156 -4.76 12.14 -11.71
N ASP A 157 -5.45 12.20 -10.57
CA ASP A 157 -4.86 11.98 -9.25
C ASP A 157 -4.83 10.49 -8.87
N TYR A 158 -5.37 9.60 -9.72
CA TYR A 158 -5.44 8.17 -9.43
C TYR A 158 -4.09 7.45 -9.64
N THR A 159 -3.03 7.93 -8.99
CA THR A 159 -1.63 7.54 -9.20
C THR A 159 -1.01 6.82 -8.01
N SER A 160 0.15 6.18 -8.21
CA SER A 160 0.91 5.53 -7.13
C SER A 160 1.46 6.52 -6.10
N SER A 161 1.70 7.77 -6.51
CA SER A 161 2.07 8.84 -5.59
C SER A 161 0.92 9.24 -4.68
N LYS A 162 -0.31 9.29 -5.20
CA LYS A 162 -1.51 9.52 -4.37
C LYS A 162 -1.76 8.36 -3.41
N GLU A 163 -1.54 7.14 -3.87
CA GLU A 163 -1.59 5.96 -3.01
C GLU A 163 -0.56 6.07 -1.86
N LEU A 164 0.67 6.49 -2.14
CA LEU A 164 1.71 6.70 -1.13
C LEU A 164 1.35 7.80 -0.12
N GLU A 165 0.78 8.92 -0.60
CA GLU A 165 0.30 10.02 0.24
C GLU A 165 -0.68 9.52 1.31
N ILE A 166 -1.69 8.76 0.88
CA ILE A 166 -2.70 8.17 1.77
C ILE A 166 -2.05 7.10 2.66
N TYR A 167 -1.24 6.21 2.07
CA TYR A 167 -0.62 5.10 2.78
C TYR A 167 0.26 5.55 3.95
N ARG A 168 1.04 6.61 3.74
CA ARG A 168 1.87 7.24 4.77
C ARG A 168 1.04 7.76 5.95
N GLU A 169 -0.15 8.30 5.68
CA GLU A 169 -1.02 8.83 6.73
C GLU A 169 -1.67 7.74 7.58
N ILE A 170 -1.89 6.55 7.01
CA ILE A 170 -2.65 5.48 7.67
C ILE A 170 -1.80 4.30 8.16
N TRP A 171 -0.55 4.13 7.73
CA TRP A 171 0.27 2.98 8.12
C TRP A 171 0.54 2.95 9.64
N LEU A 172 0.62 1.75 10.23
CA LEU A 172 1.01 1.61 11.63
C LEU A 172 2.45 2.08 11.83
N GLU A 173 3.34 1.51 11.02
CA GLU A 173 4.74 1.87 10.85
C GLU A 173 5.04 1.97 9.36
N PRO A 174 6.10 2.68 8.94
CA PRO A 174 6.51 2.77 7.54
C PRO A 174 6.55 1.42 6.83
N GLY A 175 5.80 1.31 5.73
CA GLY A 175 5.72 0.10 4.91
C GLY A 175 4.98 -1.09 5.54
N LYS A 176 4.35 -0.91 6.71
CA LYS A 176 3.51 -1.93 7.38
C LYS A 176 2.03 -1.71 7.08
N VAL A 177 1.21 -2.62 7.60
CA VAL A 177 -0.25 -2.56 7.47
C VAL A 177 -0.81 -1.26 8.07
N ALA A 178 -2.03 -0.90 7.67
CA ALA A 178 -2.71 0.27 8.19
C ALA A 178 -3.04 0.14 9.69
N SER A 179 -2.97 1.25 10.43
CA SER A 179 -3.42 1.38 11.81
C SER A 179 -4.92 1.71 11.83
N PRO A 180 -5.74 0.95 12.58
CA PRO A 180 -7.14 1.28 12.82
C PRO A 180 -7.39 2.74 13.20
N GLU A 181 -6.62 3.26 14.15
CA GLU A 181 -6.74 4.61 14.71
C GLU A 181 -6.48 5.68 13.64
N LYS A 182 -5.48 5.44 12.78
CA LYS A 182 -5.15 6.37 11.70
C LYS A 182 -6.14 6.30 10.55
N ILE A 183 -6.72 5.13 10.25
CA ILE A 183 -7.83 5.03 9.27
C ILE A 183 -9.00 5.89 9.75
N VAL A 184 -9.43 5.75 11.00
CA VAL A 184 -10.53 6.55 11.58
C VAL A 184 -10.20 8.04 11.49
N SER A 185 -8.99 8.41 11.91
CA SER A 185 -8.54 9.81 11.86
C SER A 185 -8.55 10.37 10.44
N TYR A 186 -8.15 9.57 9.45
CA TYR A 186 -8.19 9.94 8.03
C TYR A 186 -9.63 10.17 7.57
N PHE A 187 -10.55 9.25 7.89
CA PHE A 187 -11.96 9.40 7.52
C PHE A 187 -12.57 10.67 8.14
N HIS A 188 -12.28 10.97 9.41
CA HIS A 188 -12.75 12.19 10.06
C HIS A 188 -12.17 13.45 9.43
N LYS A 189 -10.86 13.47 9.18
CA LYS A 189 -10.17 14.59 8.53
C LYS A 189 -10.75 14.90 7.15
N HIS A 190 -11.15 13.87 6.41
CA HIS A 190 -11.68 13.97 5.05
C HIS A 190 -13.21 13.91 4.96
N GLN A 191 -13.92 14.01 6.10
CA GLN A 191 -15.39 13.98 6.17
C GLN A 191 -16.02 12.78 5.43
N LEU A 192 -15.32 11.63 5.48
CA LEU A 192 -15.81 10.38 4.92
C LEU A 192 -16.77 9.77 5.94
N ASN A 193 -18.07 9.89 5.66
CA ASN A 193 -19.12 9.37 6.54
C ASN A 193 -19.08 7.84 6.61
N VAL A 194 -19.10 7.32 7.84
CA VAL A 194 -19.22 5.88 8.11
C VAL A 194 -20.68 5.56 8.37
N VAL A 195 -21.30 4.79 7.47
CA VAL A 195 -22.75 4.55 7.51
C VAL A 195 -23.11 3.21 8.18
N GLY A 196 -22.15 2.33 8.46
CA GLY A 196 -22.36 1.12 9.26
C GLY A 196 -21.05 0.56 9.79
N ILE A 197 -21.12 -0.36 10.74
CA ILE A 197 -20.01 -1.26 11.12
C ILE A 197 -20.66 -2.59 11.49
N GLU A 198 -20.30 -3.65 10.79
CA GLU A 198 -20.71 -5.00 11.17
C GLU A 198 -19.56 -5.67 11.93
N ILE A 199 -19.69 -5.77 13.24
CA ILE A 199 -19.04 -6.87 13.95
C ILE A 199 -20.09 -7.96 14.06
N LYS A 200 -19.75 -9.17 13.61
CA LYS A 200 -20.55 -10.35 13.92
C LYS A 200 -20.73 -10.42 15.44
N GLU A 201 -21.96 -10.23 15.93
CA GLU A 201 -22.35 -10.86 17.18
C GLU A 201 -22.31 -12.36 16.94
N LEU A 202 -21.10 -12.91 17.12
CA LEU A 202 -20.83 -14.32 17.12
C LEU A 202 -21.65 -14.89 18.27
N SER A 203 -22.67 -15.69 17.92
CA SER A 203 -23.45 -16.52 18.84
C SER A 203 -22.64 -16.93 20.08
N LYS A 204 -23.25 -16.97 21.26
CA LYS A 204 -22.60 -17.24 22.57
C LYS A 204 -21.52 -18.36 22.58
N SER A 205 -21.58 -19.33 21.68
CA SER A 205 -20.57 -20.38 21.47
C SER A 205 -19.28 -19.94 20.74
N ALA A 206 -19.35 -19.00 19.78
CA ALA A 206 -18.22 -18.50 18.99
C ALA A 206 -17.59 -17.22 19.59
N LEU A 207 -18.27 -16.62 20.57
CA LEU A 207 -17.78 -15.53 21.44
C LEU A 207 -16.40 -15.86 22.03
N HIS A 208 -16.09 -17.13 22.35
CA HIS A 208 -14.80 -17.49 22.91
C HIS A 208 -13.62 -17.52 21.91
N LYS A 209 -13.86 -17.57 20.60
CA LYS A 209 -12.81 -17.78 19.59
C LYS A 209 -12.47 -16.52 18.79
N TYR A 210 -13.46 -15.68 18.49
CA TYR A 210 -13.30 -14.50 17.63
C TYR A 210 -13.48 -13.15 18.34
N SER A 211 -14.00 -13.10 19.59
CA SER A 211 -13.90 -11.89 20.43
C SER A 211 -12.46 -11.56 20.86
N ARG A 212 -11.48 -12.31 20.35
CA ARG A 212 -10.05 -12.16 20.64
C ARG A 212 -9.31 -11.40 19.56
N ASP A 213 -9.94 -11.01 18.45
CA ASP A 213 -9.25 -10.22 17.41
C ASP A 213 -9.15 -8.74 17.84
N PRO A 214 -7.96 -8.28 18.27
CA PRO A 214 -7.81 -6.96 18.83
C PRO A 214 -7.96 -5.86 17.76
N VAL A 215 -7.67 -6.17 16.49
CA VAL A 215 -7.69 -5.20 15.39
C VAL A 215 -9.13 -4.87 15.01
N ILE A 216 -9.96 -5.90 14.82
CA ILE A 216 -11.38 -5.73 14.51
C ILE A 216 -12.12 -5.09 15.69
N THR A 217 -11.81 -5.53 16.92
CA THR A 217 -12.37 -4.92 18.14
C THR A 217 -11.98 -3.44 18.26
N SER A 218 -10.72 -3.10 17.96
CA SER A 218 -10.26 -1.70 17.96
C SER A 218 -11.01 -0.86 16.94
N LEU A 219 -11.04 -1.28 15.66
CA LEU A 219 -11.75 -0.58 14.59
C LEU A 219 -13.22 -0.30 14.96
N TYR A 220 -13.93 -1.32 15.43
CA TYR A 220 -15.30 -1.13 15.89
C TYR A 220 -15.41 -0.18 17.06
N SER A 221 -14.56 -0.31 18.08
CA SER A 221 -14.61 0.58 19.24
C SER A 221 -14.38 2.04 18.86
N LEU A 222 -13.52 2.28 17.86
CA LEU A 222 -13.17 3.61 17.36
C LEU A 222 -14.33 4.20 16.59
N PHE A 223 -14.84 3.50 15.57
CA PHE A 223 -15.95 4.00 14.74
C PHE A 223 -17.33 3.95 15.43
N LYS A 224 -17.53 3.13 16.47
CA LYS A 224 -18.82 3.01 17.21
C LYS A 224 -19.27 4.34 17.82
N LYS A 225 -18.34 5.24 18.12
CA LYS A 225 -18.68 6.57 18.65
C LYS A 225 -19.31 7.47 17.59
N ASP A 226 -18.93 7.28 16.33
CA ASP A 226 -19.29 8.15 15.21
C ASP A 226 -20.46 7.62 14.39
N VAL A 227 -20.78 6.32 14.51
CA VAL A 227 -21.97 5.72 13.89
C VAL A 227 -23.22 6.01 14.74
N PRO A 228 -24.28 6.63 14.18
CA PRO A 228 -25.56 6.80 14.87
C PRO A 228 -26.06 5.46 15.42
N THR A 229 -26.63 5.44 16.63
CA THR A 229 -27.08 4.18 17.27
C THR A 229 -28.03 3.35 16.40
N ARG A 230 -28.82 3.99 15.51
CA ARG A 230 -29.73 3.34 14.55
C ARG A 230 -29.04 2.64 13.38
N LYS A 231 -27.75 2.91 13.14
CA LYS A 231 -26.93 2.38 12.05
C LYS A 231 -25.86 1.38 12.52
N LYS A 232 -25.88 1.03 13.81
CA LYS A 232 -25.06 -0.05 14.38
C LYS A 232 -25.75 -1.38 14.07
N LEU A 233 -25.62 -1.85 12.83
CA LEU A 233 -26.33 -3.03 12.33
C LEU A 233 -25.54 -4.31 12.65
N THR A 234 -26.24 -5.31 13.17
CA THR A 234 -25.72 -6.68 13.28
C THR A 234 -26.08 -7.49 12.02
N LEU A 235 -25.34 -8.56 11.69
CA LEU A 235 -25.62 -9.44 10.54
C LEU A 235 -27.07 -9.91 10.43
N THR A 236 -27.70 -10.12 11.60
CA THR A 236 -29.09 -10.56 11.75
C THR A 236 -30.12 -9.50 11.37
N GLU A 237 -29.73 -8.23 11.38
CA GLU A 237 -30.61 -7.09 11.09
C GLU A 237 -30.41 -6.53 9.69
N LEU A 238 -29.31 -6.88 9.01
CA LEU A 238 -29.07 -6.43 7.65
C LEU A 238 -30.08 -7.00 6.66
N SER A 239 -30.28 -6.29 5.56
CA SER A 239 -31.08 -6.67 4.42
C SER A 239 -30.36 -6.22 3.16
N GLU A 240 -30.77 -6.73 2.00
CA GLU A 240 -30.25 -6.25 0.71
C GLU A 240 -30.56 -4.75 0.48
N ALA A 241 -31.49 -4.16 1.23
CA ALA A 241 -31.84 -2.74 1.15
C ALA A 241 -30.84 -1.84 1.91
N ASP A 242 -30.04 -2.38 2.81
CA ASP A 242 -29.00 -1.63 3.54
C ASP A 242 -27.73 -1.40 2.70
N PHE A 243 -27.69 -1.93 1.47
CA PHE A 243 -26.62 -1.72 0.51
C PHE A 243 -27.23 -1.23 -0.82
N PRO A 244 -27.38 0.10 -0.98
CA PRO A 244 -27.97 0.67 -2.16
C PRO A 244 -27.09 0.47 -3.40
N GLU A 245 -27.77 0.33 -4.54
CA GLU A 245 -27.17 0.21 -5.86
C GLU A 245 -26.13 1.32 -6.11
N GLY A 246 -24.99 0.96 -6.70
CA GLY A 246 -23.91 1.90 -7.03
C GLY A 246 -23.07 2.37 -5.84
N THR A 247 -23.36 1.95 -4.61
CA THR A 247 -22.61 2.38 -3.42
C THR A 247 -21.39 1.52 -3.18
N THR A 248 -20.23 2.17 -3.13
CA THR A 248 -18.97 1.51 -2.79
C THR A 248 -18.84 1.36 -1.29
N THR A 249 -18.51 0.14 -0.90
CA THR A 249 -18.40 -0.36 0.45
C THR A 249 -16.96 -0.73 0.73
N LEU A 250 -16.33 -0.11 1.72
CA LEU A 250 -15.02 -0.57 2.21
C LEU A 250 -15.25 -1.77 3.13
N ILE A 251 -14.57 -2.88 2.91
CA ILE A 251 -14.73 -4.09 3.72
C ILE A 251 -13.38 -4.43 4.34
N ILE A 252 -13.26 -4.29 5.67
CA ILE A 252 -12.04 -4.64 6.39
C ILE A 252 -12.19 -6.05 6.97
N ILE A 253 -11.22 -6.90 6.66
CA ILE A 253 -11.14 -8.28 7.09
C ILE A 253 -9.81 -8.53 7.82
N ASN A 254 -9.76 -9.54 8.69
CA ASN A 254 -8.50 -10.01 9.25
C ASN A 254 -8.21 -11.44 8.76
N VAL A 255 -7.15 -11.57 7.98
CA VAL A 255 -6.63 -12.85 7.44
C VAL A 255 -5.26 -13.18 8.03
N GLY A 256 -5.05 -12.84 9.30
CA GLY A 256 -3.75 -12.86 10.00
C GLY A 256 -3.04 -11.52 9.98
N VAL A 257 -3.44 -10.63 9.07
CA VAL A 257 -3.13 -9.21 9.01
C VAL A 257 -4.38 -8.43 8.58
N LEU A 258 -4.42 -7.13 8.89
CA LEU A 258 -5.48 -6.23 8.39
C LEU A 258 -5.42 -6.19 6.87
N HIS A 259 -6.54 -6.54 6.23
CA HIS A 259 -6.72 -6.49 4.79
C HIS A 259 -8.04 -5.80 4.44
N THR A 260 -8.08 -5.12 3.30
CA THR A 260 -9.22 -4.29 2.90
C THR A 260 -9.65 -4.65 1.50
N LEU A 261 -10.95 -4.88 1.31
CA LEU A 261 -11.62 -5.12 0.04
C LEU A 261 -12.55 -3.95 -0.30
N LEU A 262 -12.91 -3.84 -1.57
CA LEU A 262 -13.91 -2.91 -2.07
C LEU A 262 -15.12 -3.71 -2.56
N GLY A 263 -16.29 -3.49 -1.98
CA GLY A 263 -17.55 -4.05 -2.44
C GLY A 263 -18.38 -3.01 -3.16
N LYS A 264 -19.09 -3.37 -4.23
CA LYS A 264 -20.05 -2.48 -4.89
C LYS A 264 -21.23 -3.29 -5.40
N LYS A 265 -22.44 -2.75 -5.22
CA LYS A 265 -23.65 -3.35 -5.79
C LYS A 265 -23.85 -2.82 -7.21
N CYS A 266 -23.91 -3.74 -8.17
CA CYS A 266 -24.05 -3.48 -9.61
C CYS A 266 -25.09 -4.45 -10.19
N ASP A 267 -26.20 -3.94 -10.71
CA ASP A 267 -27.29 -4.69 -11.35
C ASP A 267 -27.81 -5.85 -10.47
N GLY A 268 -27.94 -5.61 -9.16
CA GLY A 268 -28.37 -6.62 -8.19
C GLY A 268 -27.30 -7.66 -7.83
N GLN A 269 -26.12 -7.61 -8.45
CA GLN A 269 -24.93 -8.38 -8.07
C GLN A 269 -24.08 -7.58 -7.08
N PHE A 270 -23.22 -8.28 -6.34
CA PHE A 270 -22.23 -7.66 -5.47
C PHE A 270 -20.83 -7.97 -5.98
N GLU A 271 -20.16 -6.96 -6.51
CA GLU A 271 -18.79 -7.03 -7.01
C GLU A 271 -17.82 -6.72 -5.88
N VAL A 272 -16.84 -7.58 -5.65
CA VAL A 272 -15.81 -7.41 -4.63
C VAL A 272 -14.45 -7.42 -5.27
N THR A 273 -13.78 -6.27 -5.24
CA THR A 273 -12.41 -6.09 -5.71
C THR A 273 -11.44 -6.22 -4.55
N ASP A 274 -10.42 -7.06 -4.70
CA ASP A 274 -9.30 -7.15 -3.77
C ASP A 274 -8.13 -6.29 -4.28
N PRO A 275 -7.83 -5.14 -3.64
CA PRO A 275 -6.73 -4.29 -4.04
C PRO A 275 -5.36 -4.98 -3.95
N HIS A 276 -5.18 -6.06 -3.18
CA HIS A 276 -3.90 -6.76 -3.13
C HIS A 276 -3.50 -7.34 -4.50
N PHE A 277 -4.46 -7.92 -5.20
CA PHE A 277 -4.23 -8.57 -6.49
C PHE A 277 -4.78 -7.76 -7.68
N GLY A 278 -5.77 -6.90 -7.44
CA GLY A 278 -6.55 -6.21 -8.46
C GLY A 278 -7.59 -7.10 -9.13
N ASP A 279 -7.97 -8.23 -8.52
CA ASP A 279 -9.01 -9.12 -9.02
C ASP A 279 -10.38 -8.76 -8.45
N THR A 280 -11.42 -8.97 -9.27
CA THR A 280 -12.82 -8.75 -8.89
C THR A 280 -13.56 -10.07 -8.92
N LYS A 281 -14.28 -10.36 -7.83
CA LYS A 281 -15.21 -11.49 -7.71
C LYS A 281 -16.63 -10.98 -7.70
N VAL A 282 -17.53 -11.72 -8.32
CA VAL A 282 -18.94 -11.35 -8.42
C VAL A 282 -19.77 -12.35 -7.61
N TYR A 283 -20.68 -11.82 -6.80
CA TYR A 283 -21.61 -12.56 -5.97
C TYR A 283 -23.04 -12.22 -6.39
N ASN A 284 -23.99 -13.13 -6.16
CA ASN A 284 -25.40 -12.94 -6.53
C ASN A 284 -26.12 -11.84 -5.71
N GLY A 285 -25.41 -11.22 -4.77
CA GLY A 285 -25.91 -10.22 -3.84
C GLY A 285 -24.97 -10.12 -2.64
N PHE A 286 -25.23 -9.15 -1.78
CA PHE A 286 -24.42 -8.94 -0.57
C PHE A 286 -24.53 -10.14 0.38
N ARG A 287 -25.72 -10.74 0.50
CA ARG A 287 -25.91 -11.94 1.33
C ARG A 287 -25.11 -13.15 0.85
N ASP A 288 -25.01 -13.35 -0.46
CA ASP A 288 -24.21 -14.44 -1.04
C ASP A 288 -22.70 -14.26 -0.75
N PHE A 289 -22.22 -13.02 -0.84
CA PHE A 289 -20.85 -12.67 -0.42
C PHE A 289 -20.61 -12.99 1.06
N LEU A 290 -21.49 -12.55 1.95
CA LEU A 290 -21.39 -12.82 3.38
C LEU A 290 -21.38 -14.31 3.72
N GLU A 291 -22.17 -15.12 3.03
CA GLU A 291 -22.25 -16.56 3.25
C GLU A 291 -20.97 -17.28 2.82
N LYS A 292 -20.40 -16.88 1.68
CA LYS A 292 -19.21 -17.50 1.08
C LYS A 292 -17.90 -17.06 1.75
N GLU A 293 -17.77 -15.78 2.09
CA GLU A 293 -16.53 -15.18 2.62
C GLU A 293 -16.53 -15.03 4.16
N ARG A 294 -17.53 -15.63 4.81
CA ARG A 294 -17.95 -15.55 6.24
C ARG A 294 -16.86 -15.72 7.32
N LYS A 295 -15.66 -16.18 6.97
CA LYS A 295 -14.67 -16.65 7.95
C LYS A 295 -13.73 -15.55 8.48
N ASN A 296 -13.65 -14.39 7.82
CA ASN A 296 -12.62 -13.38 8.10
C ASN A 296 -13.15 -11.93 8.26
N MET A 297 -14.47 -11.71 8.26
CA MET A 297 -15.07 -10.38 8.10
C MET A 297 -15.12 -9.57 9.41
N GLY A 298 -14.81 -8.26 9.32
CA GLY A 298 -14.60 -7.41 10.49
C GLY A 298 -15.34 -6.06 10.52
N VAL A 299 -15.36 -5.28 9.44
CA VAL A 299 -16.04 -3.95 9.39
C VAL A 299 -16.43 -3.60 7.94
N PHE A 300 -17.59 -2.96 7.76
CA PHE A 300 -18.07 -2.44 6.48
C PHE A 300 -18.20 -0.93 6.60
N PHE A 301 -17.93 -0.19 5.52
CA PHE A 301 -18.18 1.24 5.47
C PHE A 301 -18.97 1.52 4.21
N GLU A 302 -20.26 1.82 4.36
CA GLU A 302 -21.07 2.31 3.27
C GLU A 302 -20.84 3.83 3.13
N ILE A 303 -20.65 4.28 1.89
CA ILE A 303 -20.18 5.63 1.60
C ILE A 303 -21.18 6.27 0.61
N LEU A 304 -22.26 6.85 1.14
CA LEU A 304 -23.36 7.52 0.41
C LEU A 304 -22.98 8.81 -0.35
N PRO A 305 -23.18 8.94 -1.68
CA PRO A 305 -22.76 10.10 -2.48
C PRO A 305 -23.15 11.44 -1.85
N GLY A 306 -22.26 12.43 -1.98
CA GLY A 306 -22.40 13.75 -1.38
C GLY A 306 -23.45 14.56 -2.11
N ASN A 307 -24.71 14.33 -1.77
CA ASN A 307 -25.81 15.28 -1.83
C ASN A 307 -26.88 14.78 -0.86
N GLU A 308 -27.29 15.66 0.05
CA GLU A 308 -28.41 15.44 0.96
C GLU A 308 -29.72 15.22 0.18
N GLU A 309 -30.75 14.76 0.92
CA GLU A 309 -32.12 14.48 0.47
C GLU A 309 -32.37 13.14 -0.24
N SER A 310 -32.30 12.06 0.53
CA SER A 310 -33.53 11.39 1.00
C SER A 310 -33.20 10.08 1.68
N PHE A 311 -33.37 10.02 3.00
CA PHE A 311 -33.79 8.77 3.64
C PHE A 311 -35.01 9.10 4.50
N ARG A 312 -36.14 8.51 4.10
CA ARG A 312 -37.42 8.54 4.80
C ARG A 312 -37.32 7.79 6.15
N PRO A 313 -38.26 8.04 7.08
CA PRO A 313 -38.20 7.69 8.51
C PRO A 313 -37.81 6.26 8.86
#